data_AF-K4UF70-F1
#
_entry.id   AF-K4UF70-F1
#
_cell.length_a   1.000
_cell.length_b   1.000
_cell.length_c   1.000
_cell.angle_alpha   90.00
_cell.angle_beta   90.00
_cell.angle_gamma   90.00
#
_symmetry.space_group_name_H-M   'P 1'
#
loop_
_entity.id
_entity.type
_entity.pdbx_description
1 polymer ?
#
loop_
_entity_poly.entity_id
_entity_poly.type
_entity_poly.pdbx_seq_one_letter_code
_entity_poly.pdbx_strand_id
1 'polypeptide(L)'
;SFYEVDFTFEKTVMSELLTGCRDLLLKLVNSHLTPKSHGRINHVFNHYADPELLTRLYQPDGPFRNHLVHICKGLNKLIEDGTI
;
A
#
# COMPACT_ATOMS: atom_id res chain seq x y z
N SER A 1 -2.91 1.16 12.52
CA SER A 1 -4.38 1.04 12.49
C SER A 1 -4.85 -0.37 12.10
N PHE A 2 -5.05 -0.74 10.82
CA PHE A 2 -5.57 -2.08 10.45
C PHE A 2 -4.75 -3.29 10.90
N TYR A 3 -3.47 -3.06 11.18
CA TYR A 3 -2.58 -4.05 11.77
C TYR A 3 -2.64 -4.09 13.31
N GLU A 4 -2.89 -2.94 13.93
CA GLU A 4 -2.74 -2.74 15.37
C GLU A 4 -4.03 -3.04 16.14
N VAL A 5 -5.16 -3.06 15.42
CA VAL A 5 -6.47 -3.35 15.98
C VAL A 5 -7.08 -4.54 15.22
N ASP A 6 -7.25 -5.65 15.94
CA ASP A 6 -7.81 -6.86 15.36
C ASP A 6 -9.21 -6.63 14.77
N PHE A 7 -9.53 -7.37 13.70
CA PHE A 7 -10.82 -7.34 13.00
C PHE A 7 -11.22 -5.99 12.38
N THR A 8 -10.30 -5.04 12.26
CA THR A 8 -10.56 -3.74 11.60
C THR A 8 -10.14 -3.68 10.13
N PHE A 9 -9.42 -4.69 9.64
CA PHE A 9 -8.92 -4.69 8.27
C PHE A 9 -10.05 -4.80 7.25
N GLU A 10 -10.17 -3.76 6.42
CA GLU A 10 -11.05 -3.75 5.25
C GLU A 10 -10.24 -3.62 3.96
N LYS A 11 -10.26 -4.69 3.15
CA LYS A 11 -9.49 -4.76 1.89
C LYS A 11 -9.91 -3.69 0.88
N THR A 12 -11.19 -3.33 0.84
CA THR A 12 -11.75 -2.31 -0.06
C THR A 12 -11.17 -0.94 0.28
N VAL A 13 -11.21 -0.56 1.56
CA VAL A 13 -10.65 0.72 2.03
C VAL A 13 -9.16 0.83 1.71
N MET A 14 -8.37 -0.21 1.99
CA MET A 14 -6.93 -0.17 1.69
C MET A 14 -6.65 -0.12 0.17
N SER A 15 -7.41 -0.88 -0.63
CA SER A 15 -7.30 -0.88 -2.08
C SER A 15 -7.63 0.50 -2.67
N GLU A 16 -8.68 1.14 -2.19
CA GLU A 16 -9.10 2.48 -2.60
C GLU A 16 -8.06 3.55 -2.22
N LEU A 17 -7.47 3.48 -1.02
CA LEU A 17 -6.41 4.39 -0.60
C LEU A 17 -5.18 4.28 -1.52
N LEU A 18 -4.73 3.07 -1.82
CA LEU A 18 -3.59 2.84 -2.71
C LEU A 18 -3.90 3.29 -4.14
N THR A 19 -5.12 3.07 -4.60
CA THR A 19 -5.59 3.54 -5.92
C THR A 19 -5.65 5.06 -5.98
N GLY A 20 -6.10 5.72 -4.92
CA GLY A 20 -6.07 7.18 -4.80
C GLY A 20 -4.66 7.74 -4.84
N CYS A 21 -3.70 7.11 -4.15
CA CYS A 21 -2.29 7.47 -4.21
C CYS A 21 -1.71 7.33 -5.62
N ARG A 22 -2.06 6.25 -6.35
CA ARG A 22 -1.66 6.06 -7.75
C ARG A 22 -2.13 7.21 -8.62
N ASP A 23 -3.40 7.58 -8.49
CA ASP A 23 -4.03 8.58 -9.35
C ASP A 23 -3.48 9.99 -9.07
N LEU A 24 -3.22 10.30 -7.79
CA LEU A 24 -2.50 11.52 -7.40
C LEU A 24 -1.08 11.56 -7.98
N LEU A 25 -0.35 10.45 -7.91
CA LEU A 25 1.01 10.37 -8.45
C LEU A 25 1.01 10.51 -9.96
N LEU A 26 0.12 9.81 -10.68
CA LEU A 26 -0.02 9.94 -12.13
C LEU A 26 -0.34 11.39 -12.53
N LYS A 27 -1.24 12.05 -11.79
CA LYS A 27 -1.56 13.47 -12.01
C LYS A 27 -0.34 14.36 -11.80
N LEU A 28 0.45 14.11 -10.76
CA LEU A 28 1.66 14.87 -10.44
C LEU A 28 2.72 14.76 -11.55
N VAL A 29 2.90 13.56 -12.12
CA VAL A 29 4.00 13.30 -13.06
C VAL A 29 3.61 13.42 -14.54
N ASN A 30 2.33 13.63 -14.84
CA ASN A 30 1.75 13.51 -16.18
C ASN A 30 2.50 14.30 -17.27
N SER A 31 2.95 15.51 -16.96
CA SER A 31 3.66 16.41 -17.89
C SER A 31 5.18 16.25 -17.90
N HIS A 32 5.73 15.41 -17.01
CA HIS A 32 7.17 15.35 -16.75
C HIS A 32 7.78 13.99 -17.05
N LEU A 33 6.97 12.93 -17.12
CA LEU A 33 7.44 11.57 -17.31
C LEU A 33 6.89 10.92 -18.58
N THR A 34 7.63 9.92 -19.05
CA THR A 34 7.26 9.14 -20.23
C THR A 34 6.11 8.19 -19.93
N PRO A 35 5.37 7.72 -20.96
CA PRO A 35 4.37 6.67 -20.81
C PRO A 35 4.91 5.40 -20.15
N LYS A 36 6.20 5.08 -20.35
CA LYS A 36 6.87 3.95 -19.69
C LYS A 36 6.90 4.12 -18.16
N SER A 37 7.18 5.33 -17.67
CA SER A 37 7.14 5.63 -16.24
C SER A 37 5.71 5.56 -15.68
N HIS A 38 4.71 6.04 -16.44
CA HIS A 38 3.29 5.85 -16.07
C HIS A 38 2.91 4.38 -15.97
N GLY A 39 3.39 3.54 -16.89
CA GLY A 39 3.23 2.10 -16.85
C GLY A 39 3.83 1.47 -15.57
N ARG A 40 5.00 1.94 -15.13
CA ARG A 40 5.63 1.49 -13.88
C ARG A 40 4.81 1.86 -12.65
N ILE A 41 4.26 3.08 -12.61
CA ILE A 41 3.37 3.53 -11.54
C ILE A 41 2.15 2.60 -11.47
N ASN A 42 1.47 2.39 -12.60
CA ASN A 42 0.32 1.48 -12.66
C ASN A 42 0.70 0.06 -12.22
N HIS A 43 1.82 -0.48 -12.69
CA HIS A 43 2.25 -1.83 -12.33
C HIS A 43 2.44 -2.00 -10.82
N VAL A 44 3.09 -1.04 -10.15
CA VAL A 44 3.33 -1.10 -8.71
C VAL A 44 2.02 -1.00 -7.93
N PHE A 45 1.21 0.03 -8.20
CA PHE A 45 0.00 0.26 -7.42
C PHE A 45 -1.07 -0.79 -7.69
N ASN A 46 -1.23 -1.27 -8.92
CA ASN A 46 -2.20 -2.32 -9.21
C ASN A 46 -1.86 -3.63 -8.50
N HIS A 47 -0.57 -3.94 -8.31
CA HIS A 47 -0.16 -5.11 -7.53
C HIS A 47 -0.47 -4.93 -6.05
N TYR A 48 -0.05 -3.82 -5.44
CA TYR A 48 -0.24 -3.63 -4.00
C TYR A 48 -1.67 -3.29 -3.59
N ALA A 49 -2.48 -2.73 -4.49
CA ALA A 49 -3.89 -2.46 -4.27
C ALA A 49 -4.78 -3.68 -4.55
N ASP A 50 -4.23 -4.81 -5.00
CA ASP A 50 -5.00 -6.03 -5.24
C ASP A 50 -5.65 -6.53 -3.93
N PRO A 51 -6.99 -6.60 -3.87
CA PRO A 51 -7.70 -7.05 -2.67
C PRO A 51 -7.32 -8.48 -2.25
N GLU A 52 -6.94 -9.37 -3.17
CA GLU A 52 -6.52 -10.73 -2.84
C GLU A 52 -5.15 -10.74 -2.15
N LEU A 53 -4.17 -10.01 -2.71
CA LEU A 53 -2.87 -9.81 -2.07
C LEU A 53 -3.04 -9.20 -0.67
N LEU A 54 -3.83 -8.14 -0.55
CA LEU A 54 -4.09 -7.48 0.73
C LEU A 54 -4.73 -8.45 1.75
N THR A 55 -5.70 -9.26 1.32
CA THR A 55 -6.33 -10.28 2.19
C THR A 55 -5.30 -11.29 2.69
N ARG A 56 -4.39 -11.76 1.82
CA ARG A 56 -3.32 -12.69 2.22
C ARG A 56 -2.31 -12.06 3.16
N LEU A 57 -1.97 -10.79 2.95
CA LEU A 57 -1.02 -10.04 3.78
C LEU A 57 -1.54 -9.84 5.20
N TYR A 58 -2.83 -9.51 5.35
CA TYR A 58 -3.48 -9.21 6.63
C TYR A 58 -4.08 -10.42 7.34
N GLN A 59 -3.93 -11.63 6.81
CA GLN A 59 -4.41 -12.85 7.47
C GLN A 59 -3.66 -13.06 8.81
N PRO A 60 -4.36 -13.12 9.98
CA PRO A 60 -3.72 -13.14 11.30
C PRO A 60 -2.72 -14.27 11.51
N ASP A 61 -3.03 -15.46 11.00
CA ASP A 61 -2.19 -16.67 11.09
C ASP A 61 -1.62 -17.05 9.71
N GLY A 62 -1.56 -16.09 8.79
CA GLY A 62 -1.04 -16.29 7.45
C GLY A 62 0.49 -16.34 7.41
N PRO A 63 1.08 -16.89 6.32
CA PRO A 63 2.53 -16.97 6.16
C PRO A 63 3.22 -15.59 6.09
N PHE A 64 2.44 -14.52 5.82
CA PHE A 64 2.94 -13.16 5.72
C PHE A 64 2.88 -12.37 7.03
N ARG A 65 2.41 -12.97 8.13
CA ARG A 65 2.22 -12.26 9.40
C ARG A 65 3.47 -11.56 9.89
N ASN A 66 4.62 -12.23 9.84
CA ASN A 66 5.91 -11.65 10.24
C ASN A 66 6.34 -10.50 9.30
N HIS A 67 6.06 -10.61 8.00
CA HIS A 67 6.35 -9.56 7.03
C HIS A 67 5.52 -8.30 7.33
N LEU A 68 4.22 -8.47 7.61
CA LEU A 68 3.34 -7.37 7.99
C LEU A 68 3.82 -6.65 9.27
N VAL A 69 4.29 -7.39 10.29
CA VAL A 69 4.90 -6.79 11.49
C VAL A 69 6.05 -5.86 11.11
N HIS A 70 6.95 -6.33 10.24
CA HIS A 70 8.15 -5.58 9.87
C HIS A 70 7.79 -4.35 9.04
N ILE A 71 6.83 -4.46 8.13
CA ILE A 71 6.30 -3.34 7.36
C ILE A 71 5.72 -2.28 8.30
N CYS A 72 4.83 -2.66 9.22
CA CYS A 72 4.21 -1.70 10.14
C CYS A 72 5.23 -1.04 11.08
N LYS A 73 6.21 -1.80 11.59
CA LYS A 73 7.32 -1.23 12.38
C LYS A 73 8.12 -0.20 11.57
N GLY A 74 8.44 -0.51 10.32
CA GLY A 74 9.15 0.42 9.43
C GLY A 74 8.34 1.69 9.16
N LEU A 75 7.05 1.54 8.85
CA LEU A 75 6.15 2.67 8.59
C LEU A 75 5.98 3.57 9.83
N ASN A 76 5.79 2.98 11.02
CA ASN A 76 5.68 3.76 12.26
C ASN A 76 6.97 4.55 12.54
N LYS A 77 8.14 3.94 12.31
CA LYS A 77 9.41 4.65 12.41
C LYS A 77 9.51 5.83 11.42
N LEU A 78 9.11 5.65 10.16
CA LEU A 78 9.14 6.74 9.18
C LEU A 78 8.21 7.90 9.57
N ILE A 79 7.05 7.59 10.19
CA ILE A 79 6.11 8.59 10.73
C ILE A 79 6.74 9.33 11.93
N GLU A 80 7.34 8.60 12.87
CA GLU A 80 8.04 9.18 14.04
C GLU A 80 9.19 10.10 13.59
N ASP A 81 9.92 9.70 12.55
CA ASP A 81 11.02 10.46 11.97
C ASP A 81 10.54 11.62 11.06
N GLY A 82 9.24 11.69 10.73
CA GLY A 82 8.67 12.71 9.84
C GLY A 82 9.15 12.63 8.38
N THR A 83 9.46 11.42 7.91
CA THR A 83 10.04 11.16 6.58
C THR A 83 9.06 10.55 5.58
N ILE A 84 7.79 10.43 5.97
CA ILE A 84 6.66 10.02 5.12
C ILE A 84 5.43 10.88 5.42
#